data_AF-A0A8C6RPU7-F1
#
_entry.id   AF-A0A8C6RPU7-F1
#
_cell.length_a   1.000
_cell.length_b   1.000
_cell.length_c   1.000
_cell.angle_alpha   90.00
_cell.angle_beta   90.00
_cell.angle_gamma   90.00
#
_symmetry.space_group_name_H-M   'P 1'
#
loop_
_entity.id
_entity.type
_entity.pdbx_description
1 polymer ?
#
loop_
_entity_poly.entity_id
_entity_poly.type
_entity_poly.pdbx_seq_one_letter_code
_entity_poly.pdbx_strand_id
1 'polypeptide(L)'
;MSITDLLNSEDIRKAVGAFAAADTFDYKKFFQMVGLKKKSPDDVKKVFHILDKDKSGFIEEDELGSILKGFAADARELTAKETKTLLAAGDKDGDGKIGAEEFSTLVAES
;
A
#
# COMPACT_ATOMS: atom_id res chain seq x y z
N MET A 1 -9.35 -5.78 12.25
CA MET A 1 -8.91 -4.37 12.35
C MET A 1 -9.03 -3.78 10.96
N SER A 2 -9.55 -2.57 10.84
CA SER A 2 -9.68 -1.89 9.55
C SER A 2 -8.61 -0.82 9.46
N ILE A 3 -8.11 -0.51 8.26
CA ILE A 3 -7.07 0.52 8.08
C ILE A 3 -7.55 1.89 8.56
N THR A 4 -8.88 2.10 8.53
CA THR A 4 -9.58 3.31 8.98
C THR A 4 -9.48 3.57 10.48
N ASP A 5 -8.99 2.59 11.26
CA ASP A 5 -8.67 2.76 12.68
C ASP A 5 -7.32 3.51 12.86
N LEU A 6 -6.43 3.38 11.86
CA LEU A 6 -5.08 3.96 11.87
C LEU A 6 -5.01 5.24 11.05
N LEU A 7 -5.75 5.30 9.95
CA LEU A 7 -5.72 6.35 8.94
C LEU A 7 -7.10 7.01 8.80
N ASN A 8 -7.12 8.27 8.38
CA ASN A 8 -8.38 8.98 8.19
C ASN A 8 -9.09 8.50 6.91
N SER A 9 -10.35 8.09 7.05
CA SER A 9 -11.18 7.63 5.92
C SER A 9 -11.36 8.68 4.81
N GLU A 10 -11.37 9.98 5.12
CA GLU A 10 -11.41 11.04 4.11
C GLU A 10 -10.13 11.10 3.28
N ASP A 11 -8.97 10.96 3.93
CA ASP A 11 -7.68 10.98 3.26
C ASP A 11 -7.50 9.76 2.37
N ILE A 12 -7.94 8.60 2.85
CA ILE A 12 -8.02 7.36 2.05
C ILE A 12 -8.90 7.58 0.82
N ARG A 13 -10.12 8.10 1.01
CA ARG A 13 -11.06 8.31 -0.09
C ARG A 13 -10.51 9.30 -1.12
N LYS A 14 -9.85 10.37 -0.67
CA LYS A 14 -9.19 11.33 -1.57
C LYS A 14 -8.04 10.69 -2.33
N ALA A 15 -7.21 9.89 -1.66
CA ALA A 15 -6.10 9.19 -2.29
C ALA A 15 -6.60 8.20 -3.34
N VAL A 16 -7.54 7.33 -2.99
CA VAL A 16 -8.15 6.36 -3.93
C VAL A 16 -8.82 7.08 -5.10
N GLY A 17 -9.54 8.18 -4.85
CA GLY A 17 -10.15 8.98 -5.91
C GLY A 17 -9.12 9.65 -6.83
N ALA A 18 -7.98 10.10 -6.30
CA ALA A 18 -6.90 10.71 -7.08
C ALA A 18 -6.25 9.69 -8.05
N PHE A 19 -6.26 8.41 -7.70
CA PHE A 19 -5.71 7.31 -8.51
C PHE A 19 -6.79 6.41 -9.11
N ALA A 20 -8.01 6.93 -9.32
CA ALA A 20 -9.10 6.16 -9.93
C ALA A 20 -8.82 5.79 -11.41
N ALA A 21 -7.96 6.53 -12.11
CA ALA A 21 -7.54 6.21 -13.47
C ALA A 21 -6.48 5.08 -13.47
N ALA A 22 -6.58 4.15 -14.43
CA ALA A 22 -5.57 3.12 -14.65
C ALA A 22 -4.25 3.75 -15.13
N ASP A 23 -3.11 3.12 -14.80
CA ASP A 23 -1.74 3.56 -15.10
C ASP A 23 -1.29 4.88 -14.43
N THR A 24 -2.10 5.50 -13.57
CA THR A 24 -1.75 6.75 -12.88
C THR A 24 -1.35 6.56 -11.43
N PHE A 25 -1.40 5.33 -10.90
CA PHE A 25 -1.12 5.07 -9.50
C PHE A 25 0.34 5.40 -9.14
N ASP A 26 0.51 6.32 -8.19
CA ASP A 26 1.80 6.71 -7.64
C ASP A 26 1.79 6.41 -6.14
N TYR A 27 2.48 5.33 -5.76
CA TYR A 27 2.55 4.86 -4.38
C TYR A 27 3.14 5.91 -3.43
N LYS A 28 4.05 6.77 -3.91
CA LYS A 28 4.67 7.79 -3.06
C LYS A 28 3.66 8.84 -2.65
N LYS A 29 2.95 9.39 -3.65
CA LYS A 29 1.87 10.33 -3.41
C LYS A 29 0.71 9.68 -2.66
N PHE A 30 0.41 8.42 -2.91
CA PHE A 30 -0.63 7.69 -2.19
C PHE A 30 -0.32 7.61 -0.70
N PHE A 31 0.87 7.12 -0.31
CA PHE A 31 1.29 7.03 1.10
C PHE A 31 1.37 8.41 1.78
N GLN A 32 1.73 9.45 1.03
CA GLN A 32 1.67 10.82 1.53
C GLN A 32 0.23 11.31 1.76
N MET A 33 -0.68 11.05 0.81
CA MET A 33 -2.08 11.49 0.89
C MET A 33 -2.83 10.79 2.02
N VAL A 34 -2.68 9.48 2.16
CA VAL A 34 -3.31 8.70 3.25
C VAL A 34 -2.65 8.98 4.61
N GLY A 35 -1.53 9.69 4.64
CA GLY A 35 -0.83 10.10 5.86
C GLY A 35 0.05 9.02 6.49
N LEU A 36 0.30 7.91 5.81
CA LEU A 36 1.15 6.79 6.26
C LEU A 36 2.57 7.25 6.60
N LYS A 37 3.13 8.18 5.82
CA LYS A 37 4.47 8.76 6.06
C LYS A 37 4.61 9.46 7.42
N LYS A 38 3.52 9.95 7.99
CA LYS A 38 3.52 10.65 9.29
C LYS A 38 3.23 9.72 10.47
N LYS A 39 3.00 8.43 10.20
CA LYS A 39 2.67 7.43 11.22
C LYS A 39 3.91 6.77 11.78
N SER A 40 3.77 6.24 12.99
CA SER A 40 4.84 5.51 13.66
C SER A 40 5.14 4.19 12.94
N PRO A 41 6.36 3.64 13.07
CA PRO A 41 6.71 2.33 12.49
C PRO A 41 5.74 1.22 12.90
N ASP A 42 5.24 1.24 14.13
CA ASP A 42 4.22 0.31 14.61
C ASP A 42 2.89 0.42 13.84
N ASP A 43 2.46 1.63 13.50
CA ASP A 43 1.23 1.82 12.72
C ASP A 43 1.43 1.41 11.27
N VAL A 44 2.61 1.67 10.70
CA VAL A 44 2.99 1.17 9.37
C VAL A 44 2.98 -0.36 9.34
N LYS A 45 3.51 -1.02 10.38
CA LYS A 45 3.43 -2.48 10.54
C LYS A 45 2.01 -2.99 10.68
N LYS A 46 1.13 -2.29 11.41
CA LYS A 46 -0.29 -2.68 11.48
C LYS A 46 -0.97 -2.54 10.12
N VAL A 47 -0.67 -1.48 9.37
CA VAL A 47 -1.17 -1.32 8.00
C VAL A 47 -0.68 -2.48 7.13
N PHE A 48 0.61 -2.79 7.17
CA PHE A 48 1.18 -3.93 6.47
C PHE A 48 0.41 -5.23 6.78
N HIS A 49 0.14 -5.51 8.06
CA HIS A 49 -0.66 -6.67 8.50
C HIS A 49 -2.13 -6.66 8.06
N ILE A 50 -2.66 -5.51 7.66
CA ILE A 50 -4.02 -5.39 7.10
C ILE A 50 -3.99 -5.65 5.58
N LEU A 51 -2.88 -5.31 4.93
CA LEU A 51 -2.66 -5.52 3.50
C LEU A 51 -2.29 -6.98 3.20
N ASP A 52 -1.45 -7.58 4.04
CA ASP A 52 -1.11 -9.01 4.09
C ASP A 52 -2.36 -9.80 4.56
N LYS A 53 -3.14 -10.28 3.59
CA LYS A 53 -4.42 -10.95 3.86
C LYS A 53 -4.22 -12.38 4.29
N ASP A 54 -3.22 -13.05 3.73
CA ASP A 54 -2.92 -14.44 4.02
C ASP A 54 -2.05 -14.61 5.29
N LYS A 55 -1.51 -13.51 5.81
CA LYS A 55 -0.62 -13.45 6.98
C LYS A 55 0.66 -14.24 6.75
N SER A 56 1.14 -14.25 5.51
CA SER A 56 2.42 -14.83 5.15
C SER A 56 3.60 -14.05 5.73
N GLY A 57 3.37 -12.79 6.13
CA GLY A 57 4.41 -11.85 6.56
C GLY A 57 5.03 -11.06 5.40
N PHE A 58 4.48 -11.21 4.19
CA PHE A 58 4.92 -10.57 2.96
C PHE A 58 3.70 -10.11 2.16
N ILE A 59 3.83 -9.05 1.37
CA ILE A 59 2.81 -8.65 0.40
C ILE A 59 3.24 -9.16 -0.98
N GLU A 60 2.52 -10.15 -1.48
CA GLU A 60 2.79 -10.78 -2.79
C GLU A 60 2.21 -9.96 -3.96
N GLU A 61 2.60 -10.26 -5.21
CA GLU A 61 2.14 -9.54 -6.41
C GLU A 61 0.59 -9.51 -6.50
N ASP A 62 -0.09 -10.61 -6.19
CA ASP A 62 -1.55 -10.71 -6.18
C ASP A 62 -2.19 -9.77 -5.12
N GLU A 63 -1.59 -9.67 -3.94
CA GLU A 63 -2.06 -8.80 -2.86
C GLU A 63 -1.77 -7.34 -3.15
N LEU A 64 -0.60 -7.05 -3.73
CA LEU A 64 -0.22 -5.74 -4.26
C LEU A 64 -1.23 -5.25 -5.30
N GLY A 65 -1.70 -6.12 -6.19
CA GLY A 65 -2.76 -5.80 -7.15
C GLY A 65 -4.04 -5.32 -6.46
N SER A 66 -4.36 -5.91 -5.30
CA SER A 66 -5.50 -5.56 -4.46
C SER A 66 -5.18 -4.58 -3.34
N ILE A 67 -3.99 -3.94 -3.32
CA ILE A 67 -3.53 -3.12 -2.19
C ILE A 67 -4.51 -1.98 -1.88
N LEU A 68 -5.03 -1.33 -2.94
CA LEU A 68 -6.01 -0.25 -2.84
C LEU A 68 -7.30 -0.71 -2.14
N LYS A 69 -7.73 -1.96 -2.36
CA LYS A 69 -8.91 -2.54 -1.71
C LYS A 69 -8.71 -2.75 -0.21
N GLY A 70 -7.46 -2.93 0.23
CA GLY A 70 -7.10 -2.96 1.65
C GLY A 70 -7.28 -1.59 2.33
N PHE A 71 -7.19 -0.50 1.57
CA PHE A 71 -7.46 0.85 2.06
C PHE A 71 -8.94 1.22 1.99
N ALA A 72 -9.57 1.00 0.84
CA ALA A 72 -10.98 1.25 0.63
C ALA A 72 -11.62 0.11 -0.15
N ALA A 73 -12.67 -0.50 0.40
CA ALA A 73 -13.30 -1.68 -0.20
C ALA A 73 -13.89 -1.43 -1.60
N ASP A 74 -14.20 -0.17 -1.93
CA ASP A 74 -14.71 0.31 -3.21
C ASP A 74 -13.60 0.72 -4.21
N ALA A 75 -12.32 0.60 -3.83
CA ALA A 75 -11.22 0.94 -4.71
C ALA A 75 -11.03 -0.07 -5.85
N ARG A 76 -10.47 0.41 -6.96
CA ARG A 76 -10.04 -0.44 -8.08
C ARG A 76 -8.83 -1.29 -7.69
N GLU A 77 -8.61 -2.34 -8.47
CA GLU A 77 -7.32 -3.03 -8.49
C GLU A 77 -6.28 -2.24 -9.28
N LEU A 78 -5.03 -2.40 -8.87
CA LEU A 78 -3.88 -1.97 -9.67
C LEU A 78 -3.80 -2.82 -10.93
N THR A 79 -3.40 -2.18 -12.01
CA THR A 79 -3.06 -2.88 -13.25
C THR A 79 -1.74 -3.62 -13.06
N ALA A 80 -1.52 -4.70 -13.83
CA ALA A 80 -0.27 -5.47 -13.76
C ALA A 80 0.99 -4.60 -13.87
N LYS A 81 0.93 -3.50 -14.64
CA LYS A 81 2.04 -2.55 -14.77
C LYS A 81 2.27 -1.74 -13.50
N GLU A 82 1.20 -1.26 -12.86
CA GLU A 82 1.27 -0.52 -11.59
C GLU A 82 1.75 -1.44 -10.47
N THR A 83 1.21 -2.65 -10.39
CA THR A 83 1.64 -3.69 -9.44
C THR A 83 3.13 -3.96 -9.58
N LYS A 84 3.63 -4.21 -10.80
CA LYS A 84 5.06 -4.42 -11.04
C LYS A 84 5.92 -3.21 -10.71
N THR A 85 5.42 -2.01 -10.97
CA THR A 85 6.14 -0.77 -10.64
C THR A 85 6.26 -0.59 -9.13
N LEU A 86 5.19 -0.91 -8.39
CA LEU A 86 5.19 -0.86 -6.93
C LEU A 86 6.09 -1.96 -6.35
N LEU A 87 5.97 -3.19 -6.86
CA LEU A 87 6.81 -4.31 -6.45
C LEU A 87 8.28 -3.96 -6.66
N ALA A 88 8.70 -3.58 -7.87
CA ALA A 88 10.08 -3.23 -8.16
C ALA A 88 10.63 -2.03 -7.35
N ALA A 89 9.75 -1.19 -6.79
CA ALA A 89 10.14 -0.10 -5.92
C ALA A 89 10.33 -0.54 -4.46
N GLY A 90 9.51 -1.49 -3.99
CA GLY A 90 9.49 -2.00 -2.62
C GLY A 90 10.40 -3.20 -2.39
N ASP A 91 10.42 -4.15 -3.33
CA ASP A 91 11.24 -5.36 -3.35
C ASP A 91 12.71 -4.98 -3.57
N LYS A 92 13.47 -4.90 -2.48
CA LYS A 92 14.90 -4.54 -2.48
C LYS A 92 15.78 -5.77 -2.52
N ASP A 93 15.31 -6.90 -1.99
CA ASP A 93 16.07 -8.14 -1.94
C ASP A 93 15.86 -9.04 -3.17
N GLY A 94 14.86 -8.74 -4.00
CA GLY A 94 14.57 -9.41 -5.26
C GLY A 94 13.80 -10.72 -5.08
N ASP A 95 13.09 -10.89 -3.98
CA ASP A 95 12.33 -12.12 -3.68
C ASP A 95 10.94 -12.15 -4.33
N GLY A 96 10.53 -11.07 -4.99
CA GLY A 96 9.27 -10.94 -5.71
C GLY A 96 8.07 -10.60 -4.81
N LYS A 97 8.32 -10.21 -3.56
CA LYS A 97 7.32 -9.78 -2.60
C LYS A 97 7.86 -8.60 -1.78
N ILE A 98 7.02 -8.00 -0.94
CA ILE A 98 7.43 -6.89 -0.08
C ILE A 98 7.30 -7.29 1.38
N GLY A 99 8.41 -7.34 2.10
CA GLY A 99 8.43 -7.58 3.55
C GLY A 99 8.05 -6.35 4.37
N ALA A 100 7.82 -6.55 5.67
CA ALA A 100 7.42 -5.46 6.58
C ALA A 100 8.47 -4.34 6.69
N GLU A 101 9.76 -4.68 6.65
CA GLU A 101 10.86 -3.70 6.69
C GLU A 101 10.96 -2.92 5.37
N GLU A 102 10.78 -3.62 4.25
CA GLU A 102 10.77 -3.03 2.91
C GLU A 102 9.58 -2.09 2.71
N PHE A 103 8.39 -2.51 3.15
CA PHE A 103 7.21 -1.65 3.16
C PHE A 103 7.43 -0.40 4.02
N SER A 104 8.03 -0.57 5.20
CA SER A 104 8.38 0.57 6.08
C SER A 104 9.37 1.51 5.42
N THR A 105 10.36 0.97 4.71
CA THR A 105 11.36 1.73 3.96
C THR A 105 10.70 2.45 2.78
N LEU A 106 9.84 1.77 2.03
CA LEU A 106 9.08 2.33 0.91
C LEU A 106 8.22 3.53 1.35
N VAL A 107 7.55 3.41 2.50
CA VAL A 107 6.76 4.50 3.11
C VAL A 107 7.65 5.64 3.61
N ALA A 108 8.84 5.33 4.15
CA ALA A 108 9.80 6.35 4.59
C ALA A 108 10.45 7.11 3.42
N GLU A 109 10.73 6.42 2.31
CA GLU A 109 11.33 6.96 1.08
C GLU A 109 10.33 7.72 0.17
N SER A 110 9.02 7.60 0.44
CA SER A 110 7.95 8.25 -0.34
C SER A 110 7.76 9.75 -0.09
#